data_AF-A0A7S2RUJ6-F1
#
_entry.id   AF-A0A7S2RUJ6-F1
#
_cell.length_a   1.000
_cell.length_b   1.000
_cell.length_c   1.000
_cell.angle_alpha   90.00
_cell.angle_beta   90.00
_cell.angle_gamma   90.00
#
_symmetry.space_group_name_H-M   'P 1'
#
loop_
_entity.id
_entity.type
_entity.pdbx_description
1 polymer ?
#
loop_
_entity_poly.entity_id
_entity_poly.type
_entity_poly.pdbx_seq_one_letter_code
_entity_poly.pdbx_strand_id
1 'polypeptide(L)'
;WAPRSGSSSSSQGRRGLRSCMAAPAVSLVVLLAVARGAWSARQLPHHLRVRGGAVGFGASAAEAPTPLPTPAPPPPPRPLKAGVLVVGLGGNNGATLAAALEAARRDLAWETSHGKVSASESATLGCISQLPKGPCGAWLEALAVPHMRDMVLGGWDIRPTALGDSLYDSRVLPHDLVRQVRSPLNRIRILPGVYDPSFIGESQHASATHVLQPPVVRSSDSSASSPMTVDARRFLLRRIRRDIRSFKQRHGLTGPGAHVTVIWSASVERPSSTTPETAEELLALVEGRLPGVPNDREVAPSLVYATAAALEGCSFVNGGSQNTLCRGLVELCAQHRCYALGTDFKAGQTKFKTAAVEYARALGLSPRVIASSNHLGN
;
A
#
# COMPACT_ATOMS: atom_id res chain seq x y z
N TRP A 1 31.51 -13.49 -37.72
CA TRP A 1 30.88 -13.34 -39.05
C TRP A 1 29.57 -12.58 -38.87
N ALA A 2 29.56 -11.29 -39.20
CA ALA A 2 28.34 -10.58 -39.60
C ALA A 2 28.18 -10.73 -41.14
N PRO A 3 27.15 -10.14 -41.77
CA PRO A 3 25.90 -10.79 -42.15
C PRO A 3 25.76 -10.93 -43.69
N ARG A 4 24.75 -11.67 -44.16
CA ARG A 4 24.29 -11.56 -45.56
C ARG A 4 22.94 -10.86 -45.62
N SER A 5 23.01 -9.66 -46.16
CA SER A 5 21.94 -8.84 -46.71
C SER A 5 21.33 -9.47 -47.95
N GLY A 6 19.99 -9.45 -48.04
CA GLY A 6 19.25 -9.69 -49.27
C GLY A 6 18.21 -8.59 -49.45
N SER A 7 18.56 -7.58 -50.23
CA SER A 7 17.65 -6.54 -50.72
C SER A 7 16.93 -7.03 -51.98
N SER A 8 15.61 -6.88 -52.04
CA SER A 8 14.90 -6.79 -53.31
C SER A 8 13.75 -5.80 -53.18
N SER A 9 13.94 -4.64 -53.80
CA SER A 9 12.91 -3.66 -54.12
C SER A 9 12.04 -4.17 -55.27
N SER A 10 10.72 -4.07 -55.14
CA SER A 10 9.84 -3.89 -56.29
C SER A 10 8.66 -3.00 -55.93
N SER A 11 8.62 -1.87 -56.63
CA SER A 11 7.54 -0.88 -56.62
C SER A 11 6.51 -1.22 -57.70
N GLN A 12 5.24 -1.34 -57.32
CA GLN A 12 4.01 -1.12 -58.10
C GLN A 12 2.87 -1.45 -57.12
N GLY A 13 1.83 -0.66 -56.86
CA GLY A 13 1.17 0.32 -57.70
C GLY A 13 -0.30 -0.09 -57.86
N ARG A 14 -1.14 0.35 -56.90
CA ARG A 14 -2.60 0.63 -56.98
C ARG A 14 -3.66 -0.49 -56.76
N ARG A 15 -4.60 -0.07 -55.88
CA ARG A 15 -6.07 -0.29 -55.84
C ARG A 15 -6.61 -1.56 -55.18
N GLY A 16 -7.10 -1.35 -53.95
CA GLY A 16 -8.53 -1.45 -53.65
C GLY A 16 -9.06 -2.82 -53.22
N LEU A 17 -9.26 -2.98 -51.91
CA LEU A 17 -10.43 -3.65 -51.33
C LEU A 17 -10.57 -3.19 -49.87
N ARG A 18 -11.47 -2.20 -49.68
CA ARG A 18 -12.05 -1.87 -48.38
C ARG A 18 -13.07 -2.95 -48.06
N SER A 19 -12.87 -3.69 -46.97
CA SER A 19 -13.92 -4.33 -46.17
C SER A 19 -13.27 -5.34 -45.23
N CYS A 20 -13.07 -4.96 -43.97
CA CYS A 20 -13.05 -5.89 -42.86
C CYS A 20 -13.63 -5.16 -41.64
N MET A 21 -14.65 -5.78 -41.06
CA MET A 21 -15.57 -5.24 -40.07
C MET A 21 -14.83 -4.67 -38.85
N ALA A 22 -15.14 -3.43 -38.50
CA ALA A 22 -14.82 -2.88 -37.20
C ALA A 22 -15.71 -3.57 -36.16
N ALA A 23 -15.11 -4.33 -35.24
CA ALA A 23 -15.80 -4.75 -34.03
C ALA A 23 -16.11 -3.50 -33.17
N PRO A 24 -17.28 -3.40 -32.53
CA PRO A 24 -17.63 -2.22 -31.76
C PRO A 24 -16.75 -2.17 -30.50
N ALA A 25 -15.84 -1.21 -30.46
CA ALA A 25 -15.18 -0.82 -29.23
C ALA A 25 -16.24 -0.19 -28.31
N VAL A 26 -16.66 -0.92 -27.27
CA VAL A 26 -17.48 -0.36 -26.19
C VAL A 26 -16.61 0.62 -25.41
N SER A 27 -16.60 1.87 -25.86
CA SER A 27 -16.00 2.98 -25.14
C SER A 27 -16.93 3.34 -23.98
N LEU A 28 -16.48 3.11 -22.75
CA LEU A 28 -17.14 3.67 -21.57
C LEU A 28 -16.86 5.18 -21.54
N VAL A 29 -17.73 5.95 -22.18
CA VAL A 29 -17.72 7.41 -22.11
C VAL A 29 -18.45 7.81 -20.83
N VAL A 30 -17.71 8.26 -19.82
CA VAL A 30 -18.29 8.97 -18.67
C VAL A 30 -18.57 10.40 -19.12
N LEU A 31 -19.79 10.65 -19.61
CA LEU A 31 -20.28 11.99 -19.91
C LEU A 31 -20.71 12.66 -18.59
N LEU A 32 -19.82 13.47 -18.02
CA LEU A 32 -20.17 14.45 -16.99
C LEU A 32 -20.76 15.68 -17.66
N ALA A 33 -22.09 15.71 -17.83
CA ALA A 33 -22.80 16.93 -18.19
C ALA A 33 -22.89 17.83 -16.94
N VAL A 34 -22.02 18.83 -16.85
CA VAL A 34 -22.08 19.86 -15.80
C VAL A 34 -22.60 21.16 -16.43
N ALA A 35 -23.76 21.63 -15.95
CA ALA A 35 -24.36 22.87 -16.40
C ALA A 35 -23.43 24.06 -16.10
N ARG A 36 -23.27 24.95 -17.09
CA ARG A 36 -22.46 26.17 -16.99
C ARG A 36 -23.03 27.10 -15.91
N GLY A 37 -22.34 27.16 -14.77
CA GLY A 37 -22.50 28.19 -13.75
C GLY A 37 -21.12 28.52 -13.19
N ALA A 38 -20.88 29.78 -12.81
CA ALA A 38 -19.66 30.18 -12.15
C ALA A 38 -19.64 29.61 -10.73
N TRP A 39 -18.60 28.83 -10.36
CA TRP A 39 -18.50 28.23 -9.03
C TRP A 39 -17.15 28.54 -8.39
N SER A 40 -17.17 28.93 -7.12
CA SER A 40 -15.96 29.14 -6.31
C SER A 40 -15.38 27.80 -5.84
N ALA A 41 -14.05 27.77 -5.67
CA ALA A 41 -13.22 26.58 -5.44
C ALA A 41 -13.50 25.75 -4.15
N ARG A 42 -14.62 25.96 -3.44
CA ARG A 42 -14.91 25.32 -2.15
C ARG A 42 -16.02 24.27 -2.14
N GLN A 43 -16.76 24.07 -3.23
CA GLN A 43 -17.86 23.08 -3.26
C GLN A 43 -18.00 22.46 -4.64
N LEU A 44 -17.66 21.17 -4.76
CA LEU A 44 -18.08 20.34 -5.89
C LEU A 44 -19.11 19.33 -5.36
N PRO A 45 -20.43 19.59 -5.48
CA PRO A 45 -21.44 18.56 -5.30
C PRO A 45 -21.41 17.63 -6.51
N HIS A 46 -20.89 16.42 -6.35
CA HIS A 46 -20.99 15.39 -7.38
C HIS A 46 -22.24 14.54 -7.13
N HIS A 47 -23.28 14.74 -7.96
CA HIS A 47 -24.40 13.80 -8.04
C HIS A 47 -23.97 12.58 -8.86
N LEU A 48 -23.37 11.59 -8.19
CA LEU A 48 -23.04 10.31 -8.82
C LEU A 48 -24.25 9.37 -8.73
N ARG A 49 -24.83 9.00 -9.88
CA ARG A 49 -25.86 7.96 -9.93
C ARG A 49 -25.20 6.61 -10.14
N VAL A 50 -25.00 5.86 -9.06
CA VAL A 50 -24.51 4.47 -9.13
C VAL A 50 -25.63 3.57 -9.61
N ARG A 51 -25.48 2.94 -10.78
CA ARG A 51 -26.39 1.89 -11.24
C ARG A 51 -25.84 0.54 -10.79
N GLY A 52 -26.43 -0.03 -9.74
CA GLY A 52 -26.23 -1.43 -9.34
C GLY A 52 -27.43 -2.26 -9.80
N GLY A 53 -27.20 -3.52 -10.19
CA GLY A 53 -28.25 -4.51 -10.40
C GLY A 53 -28.17 -5.57 -9.31
N ALA A 54 -29.27 -5.81 -8.58
CA ALA A 54 -29.40 -6.98 -7.73
C ALA A 54 -29.96 -8.12 -8.58
N VAL A 55 -29.25 -9.25 -8.65
CA VAL A 55 -29.73 -10.45 -9.34
C VAL A 55 -30.22 -11.44 -8.28
N GLY A 56 -31.54 -11.57 -8.15
CA GLY A 56 -32.14 -12.63 -7.36
C GLY A 56 -32.20 -13.92 -8.17
N PHE A 57 -31.60 -15.00 -7.67
CA PHE A 57 -31.78 -16.33 -8.28
C PHE A 57 -33.10 -16.93 -7.77
N GLY A 58 -34.21 -16.49 -8.38
CA GLY A 58 -35.53 -17.09 -8.26
C GLY A 58 -36.08 -17.35 -9.66
N ALA A 59 -36.88 -18.41 -9.82
CA ALA A 59 -37.58 -18.66 -11.07
C ALA A 59 -38.57 -17.51 -11.34
N SER A 60 -38.28 -16.70 -12.36
CA SER A 60 -39.13 -15.66 -12.96
C SER A 60 -39.58 -14.50 -12.06
N ALA A 61 -38.91 -13.34 -12.20
CA ALA A 61 -39.53 -12.05 -12.54
C ALA A 61 -38.44 -10.99 -12.71
N ALA A 62 -38.50 -10.23 -13.82
CA ALA A 62 -37.66 -9.06 -14.02
C ALA A 62 -38.21 -7.89 -13.21
N GLU A 63 -37.43 -7.37 -12.27
CA GLU A 63 -37.75 -6.13 -11.54
C GLU A 63 -36.78 -5.03 -11.95
N ALA A 64 -37.32 -3.88 -12.37
CA ALA A 64 -36.54 -2.72 -12.77
C ALA A 64 -36.02 -1.97 -11.53
N PRO A 65 -34.75 -1.54 -11.48
CA PRO A 65 -34.19 -0.90 -10.29
C PRO A 65 -34.81 0.48 -10.03
N THR A 66 -35.41 0.65 -8.84
CA THR A 66 -35.89 1.95 -8.35
C THR A 66 -34.71 2.73 -7.74
N PRO A 67 -34.47 4.00 -8.12
CA PRO A 67 -33.35 4.78 -7.63
C PRO A 67 -33.71 5.58 -6.38
N LEU A 68 -32.99 5.37 -5.27
CA LEU A 68 -32.97 6.30 -4.13
C LEU A 68 -31.78 7.26 -4.26
N PRO A 69 -32.00 8.60 -4.27
CA PRO A 69 -30.92 9.57 -4.20
C PRO A 69 -30.50 9.73 -2.73
N THR A 70 -29.27 9.32 -2.39
CA THR A 70 -28.62 9.78 -1.15
C THR A 70 -27.57 10.82 -1.58
N PRO A 71 -27.62 12.07 -1.10
CA PRO A 71 -26.58 13.04 -1.39
C PRO A 71 -25.27 12.56 -0.76
N ALA A 72 -24.22 12.43 -1.58
CA ALA A 72 -22.88 12.14 -1.09
C ALA A 72 -22.39 13.33 -0.24
N PRO A 73 -21.73 13.09 0.90
CA PRO A 73 -21.11 14.16 1.67
C PRO A 73 -20.07 14.90 0.81
N PRO A 74 -19.86 16.21 1.03
CA PRO A 74 -18.84 16.97 0.30
C PRO A 74 -17.45 16.33 0.50
N PRO A 75 -16.57 16.37 -0.51
CA PRO A 75 -15.23 15.83 -0.37
C PRO A 75 -14.52 16.52 0.80
N PRO A 76 -13.77 15.77 1.64
CA PRO A 76 -12.98 16.38 2.69
C PRO A 76 -11.98 17.36 2.07
N PRO A 77 -11.67 18.48 2.76
CA PRO A 77 -10.67 19.43 2.27
C PRO A 77 -9.32 18.72 2.07
N ARG A 78 -8.60 19.15 1.03
CA ARG A 78 -7.29 18.67 0.60
C ARG A 78 -6.40 18.26 1.78
N PRO A 79 -5.87 17.03 1.83
CA PRO A 79 -4.72 16.77 2.67
C PRO A 79 -3.54 17.57 2.15
N LEU A 80 -3.24 18.69 2.81
CA LEU A 80 -2.13 19.56 2.47
C LEU A 80 -0.78 18.88 2.69
N LYS A 81 -0.73 17.87 3.59
CA LYS A 81 0.44 17.06 3.91
C LYS A 81 0.01 15.64 4.27
N ALA A 82 0.74 14.65 3.75
CA ALA A 82 0.52 13.23 4.06
C ALA A 82 1.76 12.63 4.72
N GLY A 83 1.55 11.89 5.80
CA GLY A 83 2.58 11.11 6.47
C GLY A 83 2.50 9.64 6.10
N VAL A 84 3.66 9.03 5.85
CA VAL A 84 3.79 7.59 5.63
C VAL A 84 4.74 7.03 6.69
N LEU A 85 4.26 6.07 7.46
CA LEU A 85 5.03 5.36 8.47
C LEU A 85 5.19 3.91 8.03
N VAL A 86 6.40 3.48 7.69
CA VAL A 86 6.65 2.12 7.17
C VAL A 86 7.17 1.22 8.28
N VAL A 87 6.51 0.09 8.50
CA VAL A 87 7.07 -1.02 9.27
C VAL A 87 7.95 -1.83 8.33
N GLY A 88 9.22 -2.06 8.68
CA GLY A 88 10.24 -2.59 7.76
C GLY A 88 10.86 -1.50 6.87
N LEU A 89 11.04 -0.29 7.41
CA LEU A 89 11.52 0.87 6.64
C LEU A 89 12.91 0.63 6.00
N GLY A 90 13.78 -0.12 6.67
CA GLY A 90 15.10 -0.49 6.14
C GLY A 90 15.08 -1.67 5.17
N GLY A 91 13.92 -2.26 4.88
CA GLY A 91 13.76 -3.27 3.83
C GLY A 91 13.85 -2.67 2.42
N ASN A 92 13.97 -3.54 1.41
CA ASN A 92 14.16 -3.12 0.02
C ASN A 92 13.07 -2.13 -0.45
N ASN A 93 11.80 -2.40 -0.11
CA ASN A 93 10.69 -1.51 -0.46
C ASN A 93 10.75 -0.17 0.28
N GLY A 94 11.01 -0.19 1.59
CA GLY A 94 11.05 1.03 2.41
C GLY A 94 12.19 1.96 2.02
N ALA A 95 13.38 1.39 1.81
CA ALA A 95 14.57 2.13 1.36
C ALA A 95 14.37 2.70 -0.06
N THR A 96 13.77 1.91 -0.96
CA THR A 96 13.46 2.36 -2.34
C THR A 96 12.42 3.47 -2.35
N LEU A 97 11.36 3.37 -1.53
CA LEU A 97 10.38 4.44 -1.37
C LEU A 97 11.05 5.73 -0.84
N ALA A 98 11.93 5.61 0.15
CA ALA A 98 12.66 6.74 0.69
C ALA A 98 13.51 7.44 -0.38
N ALA A 99 14.24 6.66 -1.18
CA ALA A 99 15.02 7.16 -2.30
C ALA A 99 14.16 7.87 -3.36
N ALA A 100 13.00 7.30 -3.71
CA ALA A 100 12.08 7.90 -4.67
C ALA A 100 11.52 9.23 -4.18
N LEU A 101 11.13 9.31 -2.90
CA LEU A 101 10.66 10.56 -2.30
C LEU A 101 11.77 11.62 -2.25
N GLU A 102 13.00 11.24 -1.89
CA GLU A 102 14.14 12.15 -1.84
C GLU A 102 14.52 12.67 -3.23
N ALA A 103 14.54 11.80 -4.24
CA ALA A 103 14.78 12.17 -5.62
C ALA A 103 13.70 13.14 -6.13
N ALA A 104 12.43 12.88 -5.83
CA ALA A 104 11.31 13.74 -6.20
C ALA A 104 11.34 15.11 -5.50
N ARG A 105 11.76 15.17 -4.23
CA ARG A 105 11.89 16.44 -3.48
C ARG A 105 12.97 17.36 -4.04
N ARG A 106 14.07 16.78 -4.51
CA ARG A 106 15.25 17.50 -5.01
C ARG A 106 15.31 17.59 -6.54
N ASP A 107 14.30 17.07 -7.23
CA ASP A 107 14.23 16.97 -8.69
C ASP A 107 15.53 16.40 -9.28
N LEU A 108 16.00 15.28 -8.72
CA LEU A 108 17.27 14.69 -9.11
C LEU A 108 17.19 14.06 -10.50
N ALA A 109 18.29 14.15 -11.24
CA ALA A 109 18.53 13.32 -12.41
C ALA A 109 19.76 12.45 -12.17
N TRP A 110 19.77 11.26 -12.75
CA TRP A 110 20.86 10.30 -12.59
C TRP A 110 21.14 9.56 -13.89
N GLU A 111 22.39 9.10 -14.00
CA GLU A 111 22.82 8.29 -15.14
C GLU A 111 22.39 6.83 -14.97
N THR A 112 21.98 6.22 -16.08
CA THR A 112 21.72 4.78 -16.19
C THR A 112 22.51 4.21 -17.37
N SER A 113 22.56 2.88 -17.48
CA SER A 113 23.15 2.23 -18.66
C SER A 113 22.45 2.56 -19.98
N HIS A 114 21.25 3.14 -19.93
CA HIS A 114 20.44 3.51 -21.10
C HIS A 114 20.31 5.03 -21.28
N GLY A 115 21.12 5.81 -20.56
CA GLY A 115 21.12 7.27 -20.57
C GLY A 115 20.56 7.89 -19.29
N LYS A 116 20.44 9.22 -19.32
CA LYS A 116 20.03 10.03 -18.19
C LYS A 116 18.51 9.97 -17.98
N VAL A 117 18.10 9.79 -16.72
CA VAL A 117 16.70 9.79 -16.29
C VAL A 117 16.48 10.87 -15.25
N SER A 118 15.33 11.54 -15.28
CA SER A 118 14.94 12.54 -14.28
C SER A 118 13.85 12.05 -13.34
N ALA A 119 13.92 12.45 -12.07
CA ALA A 119 12.85 12.28 -11.10
C ALA A 119 11.56 12.94 -11.59
N SER A 120 11.59 14.12 -12.21
CA SER A 120 10.37 14.77 -12.74
C SER A 120 9.66 13.97 -13.84
N GLU A 121 10.41 13.20 -14.64
CA GLU A 121 9.86 12.30 -15.67
C GLU A 121 9.38 10.97 -15.06
N SER A 122 10.07 10.49 -14.02
CA SER A 122 9.75 9.25 -13.29
C SER A 122 8.78 9.44 -12.12
N ALA A 123 8.50 10.68 -11.69
CA ALA A 123 7.69 11.03 -10.51
C ALA A 123 6.19 10.97 -10.77
N THR A 124 5.79 10.35 -11.88
CA THR A 124 4.40 10.09 -12.18
C THR A 124 3.95 8.88 -11.37
N LEU A 125 3.39 9.15 -10.19
CA LEU A 125 2.57 8.29 -9.32
C LEU A 125 2.14 6.96 -9.97
N GLY A 126 2.99 5.92 -9.92
CA GLY A 126 2.79 4.55 -10.40
C GLY A 126 1.46 4.25 -11.16
N CYS A 127 0.68 3.28 -10.69
CA CYS A 127 -0.51 2.78 -11.40
C CYS A 127 -1.60 3.83 -11.70
N ILE A 128 -1.60 5.01 -11.05
CA ILE A 128 -2.57 6.08 -11.32
C ILE A 128 -2.29 6.78 -12.66
N SER A 129 -1.04 6.74 -13.13
CA SER A 129 -0.65 7.22 -14.46
C SER A 129 -1.16 6.35 -15.63
N GLN A 130 -1.74 5.17 -15.35
CA GLN A 130 -2.38 4.32 -16.37
C GLN A 130 -3.80 4.76 -16.69
N LEU A 131 -4.34 5.77 -15.99
CA LEU A 131 -5.58 6.41 -16.44
C LEU A 131 -5.29 7.10 -17.77
N PRO A 132 -6.09 6.84 -18.84
CA PRO A 132 -5.92 7.55 -20.10
C PRO A 132 -5.96 9.05 -19.80
N LYS A 133 -5.02 9.83 -20.37
CA LYS A 133 -5.08 11.29 -20.31
C LYS A 133 -6.50 11.68 -20.75
N GLY A 134 -7.33 12.14 -19.81
CA GLY A 134 -8.64 12.68 -20.16
C GLY A 134 -8.47 13.90 -21.08
N PRO A 135 -9.55 14.45 -21.63
CA PRO A 135 -9.48 15.69 -22.44
C PRO A 135 -8.82 16.87 -21.71
N CYS A 136 -8.65 16.79 -20.38
CA CYS A 136 -7.97 17.79 -19.54
C CYS A 136 -6.59 17.35 -18.99
N GLY A 137 -6.03 16.21 -19.42
CA GLY A 137 -4.65 15.81 -19.12
C GLY A 137 -4.29 15.45 -17.67
N ALA A 138 -5.14 15.72 -16.66
CA ALA A 138 -4.72 15.61 -15.26
C ALA A 138 -5.82 15.12 -14.30
N TRP A 139 -6.14 13.82 -14.33
CA TRP A 139 -6.99 13.19 -13.29
C TRP A 139 -6.47 13.43 -11.87
N LEU A 140 -5.15 13.58 -11.71
CA LEU A 140 -4.49 13.86 -10.45
C LEU A 140 -4.77 15.27 -9.91
N GLU A 141 -4.81 16.27 -10.80
CA GLU A 141 -5.19 17.64 -10.44
C GLU A 141 -6.66 17.71 -10.03
N ALA A 142 -7.51 16.91 -10.68
CA ALA A 142 -8.93 16.80 -10.34
C ALA A 142 -9.21 16.08 -9.00
N LEU A 143 -8.35 15.14 -8.58
CA LEU A 143 -8.56 14.30 -7.38
C LEU A 143 -7.88 14.84 -6.11
N ALA A 144 -7.23 16.01 -6.16
CA ALA A 144 -6.59 16.66 -5.00
C ALA A 144 -5.65 15.74 -4.18
N VAL A 145 -4.97 14.80 -4.85
CA VAL A 145 -4.04 13.84 -4.22
C VAL A 145 -2.74 14.56 -3.82
N PRO A 146 -2.15 14.28 -2.63
CA PRO A 146 -0.85 14.82 -2.25
C PRO A 146 0.23 14.46 -3.26
N HIS A 147 1.10 15.42 -3.59
CA HIS A 147 2.26 15.15 -4.43
C HIS A 147 3.34 14.42 -3.62
N MET A 148 4.07 13.48 -4.23
CA MET A 148 5.15 12.72 -3.56
C MET A 148 6.16 13.61 -2.83
N ARG A 149 6.60 14.70 -3.46
CA ARG A 149 7.44 15.75 -2.85
C ARG A 149 6.93 16.27 -1.47
N ASP A 150 5.63 16.29 -1.24
CA ASP A 150 5.00 16.81 -0.02
C ASP A 150 4.74 15.72 1.03
N MET A 151 5.03 14.45 0.70
CA MET A 151 4.88 13.33 1.62
C MET A 151 6.04 13.30 2.61
N VAL A 152 5.75 13.02 3.87
CA VAL A 152 6.75 12.84 4.92
C VAL A 152 6.88 11.34 5.23
N LEU A 153 8.11 10.84 5.27
CA LEU A 153 8.39 9.43 5.54
C LEU A 153 9.01 9.26 6.94
N GLY A 154 8.58 8.22 7.64
CA GLY A 154 9.21 7.69 8.84
C GLY A 154 8.91 6.20 8.97
N GLY A 155 9.31 5.58 10.07
CA GLY A 155 9.01 4.16 10.26
C GLY A 155 9.91 3.45 11.24
N TRP A 156 9.73 2.13 11.27
CA TRP A 156 10.41 1.21 12.17
C TRP A 156 11.11 0.12 11.38
N ASP A 157 12.20 -0.42 11.92
CA ASP A 157 12.83 -1.65 11.45
C ASP A 157 13.42 -2.38 12.66
N ILE A 158 13.50 -3.71 12.59
CA ILE A 158 14.13 -4.54 13.62
C ILE A 158 15.65 -4.58 13.46
N ARG A 159 16.18 -4.11 12.32
CA ARG A 159 17.61 -4.03 12.02
C ARG A 159 18.13 -2.60 12.26
N PRO A 160 19.39 -2.44 12.71
CA PRO A 160 19.97 -1.14 13.03
C PRO A 160 20.56 -0.41 11.82
N THR A 161 20.67 -1.08 10.67
CA THR A 161 21.31 -0.54 9.47
C THR A 161 20.68 0.77 9.04
N ALA A 162 21.50 1.81 8.83
CA ALA A 162 21.02 3.12 8.41
C ALA A 162 20.37 3.04 7.02
N LEU A 163 19.35 3.85 6.77
CA LEU A 163 18.44 3.68 5.63
C LEU A 163 19.12 3.76 4.25
N GLY A 164 20.08 4.66 4.09
CA GLY A 164 20.87 4.80 2.87
C GLY A 164 21.87 3.65 2.68
N ASP A 165 22.35 3.05 3.77
CA ASP A 165 23.20 1.86 3.71
C ASP A 165 22.35 0.64 3.34
N SER A 166 21.16 0.48 3.92
CA SER A 166 20.19 -0.53 3.50
C SER A 166 19.82 -0.39 2.01
N LEU A 167 19.66 0.84 1.52
CA LEU A 167 19.43 1.09 0.10
C LEU A 167 20.59 0.59 -0.76
N TYR A 168 21.83 0.90 -0.36
CA TYR A 168 23.04 0.47 -1.05
C TYR A 168 23.14 -1.06 -1.10
N ASP A 169 22.89 -1.72 0.03
CA ASP A 169 22.95 -3.18 0.16
C ASP A 169 21.84 -3.89 -0.64
N SER A 170 20.67 -3.27 -0.78
CA SER A 170 19.52 -3.84 -1.50
C SER A 170 19.77 -4.05 -3.00
N ARG A 171 20.71 -3.30 -3.60
CA ARG A 171 21.05 -3.35 -5.04
C ARG A 171 19.84 -3.21 -5.98
N VAL A 172 18.80 -2.49 -5.54
CA VAL A 172 17.57 -2.28 -6.33
C VAL A 172 17.71 -1.14 -7.33
N LEU A 173 18.33 -0.02 -6.93
CA LEU A 173 18.38 1.21 -7.73
C LEU A 173 19.74 1.41 -8.42
N PRO A 174 19.79 2.16 -9.55
CA PRO A 174 21.04 2.50 -10.20
C PRO A 174 22.03 3.17 -9.24
N HIS A 175 23.30 2.79 -9.35
CA HIS A 175 24.34 3.23 -8.42
C HIS A 175 24.48 4.76 -8.32
N ASP A 176 24.36 5.49 -9.43
CA ASP A 176 24.47 6.95 -9.41
C ASP A 176 23.35 7.61 -8.59
N LEU A 177 22.11 7.12 -8.70
CA LEU A 177 21.02 7.58 -7.84
C LEU A 177 21.31 7.28 -6.37
N VAL A 178 21.72 6.04 -6.05
CA VAL A 178 22.06 5.63 -4.67
C VAL A 178 23.13 6.53 -4.08
N ARG A 179 24.20 6.81 -4.83
CA ARG A 179 25.27 7.74 -4.42
C ARG A 179 24.74 9.12 -4.05
N GLN A 180 23.76 9.64 -4.78
CA GLN A 180 23.18 10.97 -4.56
C GLN A 180 22.25 11.05 -3.34
N VAL A 181 21.58 9.94 -2.97
CA VAL A 181 20.57 9.93 -1.89
C VAL A 181 21.04 9.26 -0.60
N ARG A 182 22.10 8.44 -0.62
CA ARG A 182 22.56 7.64 0.53
C ARG A 182 22.76 8.46 1.81
N SER A 183 23.58 9.51 1.76
CA SER A 183 23.83 10.36 2.94
C SER A 183 22.58 11.08 3.46
N PRO A 184 21.76 11.73 2.60
CA PRO A 184 20.46 12.25 3.01
C PRO A 184 19.56 11.23 3.68
N LEU A 185 19.45 10.00 3.14
CA LEU A 185 18.62 8.94 3.72
C LEU A 185 19.14 8.46 5.08
N ASN A 186 20.46 8.41 5.29
CA ASN A 186 21.04 8.06 6.60
C ASN A 186 20.69 9.07 7.71
N ARG A 187 20.20 10.27 7.37
CA ARG A 187 19.69 11.24 8.36
C ARG A 187 18.26 10.91 8.83
N ILE A 188 17.55 10.03 8.12
CA ILE A 188 16.23 9.56 8.53
C ILE A 188 16.42 8.52 9.63
N ARG A 189 16.06 8.89 10.86
CA ARG A 189 16.16 8.00 12.01
C ARG A 189 15.11 6.87 11.90
N ILE A 190 15.60 5.63 11.80
CA ILE A 190 14.78 4.42 11.90
C ILE A 190 14.44 4.18 13.38
N LEU A 191 13.16 4.00 13.67
CA LEU A 191 12.69 3.66 15.02
C LEU A 191 12.85 2.15 15.29
N PRO A 192 13.14 1.73 16.52
CA PRO A 192 13.24 0.32 16.86
C PRO A 192 11.89 -0.39 16.68
N GLY A 193 11.90 -1.57 16.06
CA GLY A 193 10.69 -2.32 15.71
C GLY A 193 10.17 -3.24 16.82
N VAL A 194 8.89 -3.64 16.72
CA VAL A 194 8.35 -4.80 17.45
C VAL A 194 8.90 -6.09 16.82
N TYR A 195 9.42 -7.00 17.64
CA TYR A 195 9.99 -8.27 17.20
C TYR A 195 9.43 -9.41 18.05
N ASP A 196 8.91 -10.44 17.37
CA ASP A 196 8.53 -11.73 17.94
C ASP A 196 9.10 -12.82 17.01
N PRO A 197 10.11 -13.59 17.46
CA PRO A 197 10.76 -14.61 16.63
C PRO A 197 9.81 -15.70 16.15
N SER A 198 8.69 -15.94 16.86
CA SER A 198 7.73 -16.99 16.50
C SER A 198 6.88 -16.64 15.28
N PHE A 199 6.85 -15.38 14.86
CA PHE A 199 6.05 -14.92 13.71
C PHE A 199 6.82 -14.83 12.40
N ILE A 200 8.16 -14.79 12.42
CA ILE A 200 8.99 -14.60 11.22
C ILE A 200 10.08 -15.68 11.11
N GLY A 201 10.58 -15.90 9.90
CA GLY A 201 11.60 -16.91 9.63
C GLY A 201 12.92 -16.69 10.40
N GLU A 202 13.56 -17.79 10.76
CA GLU A 202 14.80 -17.83 11.56
C GLU A 202 15.95 -17.02 10.95
N SER A 203 15.99 -16.88 9.61
CA SER A 203 17.00 -16.09 8.91
C SER A 203 17.04 -14.63 9.32
N GLN A 204 15.96 -14.11 9.90
CA GLN A 204 15.89 -12.72 10.36
C GLN A 204 16.44 -12.53 11.78
N HIS A 205 16.50 -13.59 12.60
CA HIS A 205 16.71 -13.50 14.05
C HIS A 205 18.03 -12.84 14.43
N ALA A 206 19.14 -13.25 13.80
CA ALA A 206 20.47 -12.70 14.09
C ALA A 206 20.58 -11.20 13.80
N SER A 207 19.80 -10.70 12.84
CA SER A 207 19.82 -9.29 12.44
C SER A 207 18.85 -8.40 13.25
N ALA A 208 17.95 -9.00 14.02
CA ALA A 208 16.89 -8.32 14.76
C ALA A 208 17.39 -7.69 16.07
N THR A 209 18.32 -6.74 15.99
CA THR A 209 18.97 -6.12 17.17
C THR A 209 18.45 -4.72 17.51
N HIS A 210 17.69 -4.08 16.62
CA HIS A 210 17.08 -2.76 16.81
C HIS A 210 15.61 -2.88 17.20
N VAL A 211 15.36 -3.49 18.36
CA VAL A 211 14.01 -3.88 18.79
C VAL A 211 13.53 -3.12 20.01
N LEU A 212 12.22 -2.93 20.12
CA LEU A 212 11.60 -2.42 21.33
C LEU A 212 11.69 -3.47 22.44
N GLN A 213 12.36 -3.11 23.53
CA GLN A 213 12.49 -3.97 24.70
C GLN A 213 11.40 -3.61 25.73
N PRO A 214 10.42 -4.48 25.98
CA PRO A 214 9.53 -4.34 27.11
C PRO A 214 10.30 -4.41 28.43
N PRO A 215 9.84 -3.73 29.49
CA PRO A 215 10.43 -3.91 30.82
C PRO A 215 10.38 -5.38 31.21
N VAL A 216 11.48 -5.90 31.75
CA VAL A 216 11.63 -7.31 32.14
C VAL A 216 10.57 -7.66 33.16
N VAL A 217 9.59 -8.48 32.77
CA VAL A 217 8.73 -9.18 33.70
C VAL A 217 9.41 -10.51 33.98
N ARG A 218 9.82 -10.73 35.23
CA ARG A 218 10.39 -11.99 35.71
C ARG A 218 9.36 -13.11 35.52
N SER A 219 9.39 -13.76 34.37
CA SER A 219 8.75 -15.06 34.13
C SER A 219 9.86 -16.10 34.14
N SER A 220 9.69 -17.17 34.92
CA SER A 220 10.62 -18.30 35.01
C SER A 220 10.67 -19.16 33.74
N ASP A 221 9.76 -18.93 32.78
CA ASP A 221 9.64 -19.72 31.55
C ASP A 221 10.00 -18.87 30.32
N SER A 222 11.29 -18.51 30.21
CA SER A 222 11.86 -17.83 29.06
C SER A 222 12.25 -18.82 27.95
N SER A 223 11.26 -19.54 27.39
CA SER A 223 11.42 -20.19 26.09
C SER A 223 11.17 -19.16 24.98
N ALA A 224 11.99 -19.16 23.93
CA ALA A 224 11.81 -18.32 22.73
C ALA A 224 10.49 -18.61 21.99
N SER A 225 9.79 -19.70 22.34
CA SER A 225 8.51 -20.10 21.77
C SER A 225 7.29 -19.63 22.57
N SER A 226 7.47 -18.97 23.72
CA SER A 226 6.36 -18.54 24.56
C SER A 226 5.70 -17.27 23.98
N PRO A 227 4.35 -17.20 23.93
CA PRO A 227 3.64 -16.01 23.49
C PRO A 227 4.05 -14.76 24.28
N MET A 228 4.07 -13.62 23.60
CA MET A 228 4.36 -12.31 24.21
C MET A 228 3.48 -12.06 25.44
N THR A 229 4.08 -11.68 26.57
CA THR A 229 3.34 -11.41 27.81
C THR A 229 2.36 -10.24 27.64
N VAL A 230 1.31 -10.20 28.47
CA VAL A 230 0.32 -9.10 28.44
C VAL A 230 0.98 -7.74 28.67
N ASP A 231 1.93 -7.66 29.61
CA ASP A 231 2.63 -6.41 29.90
C ASP A 231 3.54 -5.98 28.73
N ALA A 232 4.15 -6.93 28.05
CA ALA A 232 4.90 -6.66 26.82
C ALA A 232 3.98 -6.12 25.72
N ARG A 233 2.84 -6.76 25.46
CA ARG A 233 1.83 -6.28 24.48
C ARG A 233 1.37 -4.86 24.77
N ARG A 234 0.97 -4.59 26.02
CA ARG A 234 0.55 -3.26 26.48
C ARG A 234 1.66 -2.23 26.34
N PHE A 235 2.90 -2.58 26.68
CA PHE A 235 4.06 -1.71 26.51
C PHE A 235 4.28 -1.35 25.05
N LEU A 236 4.31 -2.34 24.16
CA LEU A 236 4.56 -2.16 22.74
C LEU A 236 3.45 -1.30 22.11
N LEU A 237 2.18 -1.58 22.40
CA LEU A 237 1.06 -0.76 21.95
C LEU A 237 1.26 0.71 22.35
N ARG A 238 1.53 0.99 23.64
CA ARG A 238 1.76 2.36 24.12
C ARG A 238 2.95 3.02 23.43
N ARG A 239 4.02 2.25 23.20
CA ARG A 239 5.24 2.75 22.57
C ARG A 239 5.03 3.15 21.12
N ILE A 240 4.36 2.30 20.33
CA ILE A 240 4.05 2.58 18.92
C ILE A 240 3.08 3.77 18.81
N ARG A 241 2.05 3.83 19.66
CA ARG A 241 1.15 5.00 19.73
C ARG A 241 1.92 6.30 20.02
N ARG A 242 2.87 6.27 20.96
CA ARG A 242 3.74 7.42 21.25
C ARG A 242 4.59 7.82 20.04
N ASP A 243 5.15 6.86 19.34
CA ASP A 243 5.96 7.11 18.15
C ASP A 243 5.13 7.77 17.03
N ILE A 244 3.91 7.27 16.77
CA ILE A 244 2.97 7.86 15.81
C ILE A 244 2.62 9.31 16.20
N ARG A 245 2.27 9.57 17.46
CA ARG A 245 1.99 10.94 17.94
C ARG A 245 3.18 11.87 17.78
N SER A 246 4.37 11.40 18.14
CA SER A 246 5.61 12.17 18.04
C SER A 246 5.95 12.50 16.59
N PHE A 247 5.76 11.55 15.68
CA PHE A 247 5.89 11.76 14.24
C PHE A 247 4.88 12.80 13.74
N LYS A 248 3.60 12.66 14.10
CA LYS A 248 2.56 13.62 13.71
C LYS A 248 2.90 15.04 14.17
N GLN A 249 3.29 15.21 15.43
CA GLN A 249 3.65 16.51 16.00
C GLN A 249 4.87 17.11 15.31
N ARG A 250 5.97 16.34 15.18
CA ARG A 250 7.23 16.80 14.58
C ARG A 250 7.06 17.31 13.15
N HIS A 251 6.13 16.73 12.40
CA HIS A 251 5.92 17.04 10.99
C HIS A 251 4.67 17.89 10.71
N GLY A 252 3.99 18.39 11.75
CA GLY A 252 2.79 19.22 11.59
C GLY A 252 1.60 18.48 10.98
N LEU A 253 1.48 17.17 11.22
CA LEU A 253 0.42 16.28 10.71
C LEU A 253 -0.72 16.11 11.73
N THR A 254 -1.02 17.16 12.49
CA THR A 254 -2.08 17.18 13.53
C THR A 254 -3.26 18.06 13.15
N GLY A 255 -3.13 18.89 12.11
CA GLY A 255 -4.16 19.81 11.66
C GLY A 255 -5.27 19.16 10.82
N PRO A 256 -6.37 19.88 10.57
CA PRO A 256 -7.43 19.42 9.68
C PRO A 256 -6.88 19.15 8.27
N GLY A 257 -7.26 18.01 7.71
CA GLY A 257 -6.75 17.54 6.42
C GLY A 257 -5.45 16.74 6.51
N ALA A 258 -4.68 16.76 7.60
CA ALA A 258 -3.51 15.89 7.69
C ALA A 258 -3.92 14.41 7.75
N HIS A 259 -3.29 13.56 6.93
CA HIS A 259 -3.51 12.12 6.94
C HIS A 259 -2.21 11.38 7.15
N VAL A 260 -2.23 10.35 8.00
CA VAL A 260 -1.09 9.46 8.20
C VAL A 260 -1.52 8.03 7.94
N THR A 261 -0.72 7.35 7.13
CA THR A 261 -0.89 5.92 6.83
C THR A 261 0.30 5.16 7.36
N VAL A 262 0.03 4.12 8.16
CA VAL A 262 1.01 3.12 8.56
C VAL A 262 0.97 1.98 7.53
N ILE A 263 2.11 1.62 6.96
CA ILE A 263 2.22 0.57 5.94
C ILE A 263 3.11 -0.55 6.48
N TRP A 264 2.58 -1.76 6.53
CA TRP A 264 3.38 -2.95 6.74
C TRP A 264 4.11 -3.32 5.45
N SER A 265 5.43 -3.18 5.45
CA SER A 265 6.33 -3.67 4.39
C SER A 265 7.53 -4.41 4.98
N ALA A 266 7.35 -5.01 6.16
CA ALA A 266 8.33 -5.87 6.82
C ALA A 266 8.18 -7.31 6.33
N SER A 267 9.00 -8.20 6.88
CA SER A 267 8.93 -9.64 6.62
C SER A 267 7.50 -10.17 6.81
N VAL A 268 7.10 -11.08 5.93
CA VAL A 268 5.80 -11.74 6.02
C VAL A 268 5.76 -12.55 7.30
N GLU A 269 4.73 -12.34 8.11
CA GLU A 269 4.48 -13.15 9.29
C GLU A 269 3.74 -14.44 8.90
N ARG A 270 3.90 -15.51 9.70
CA ARG A 270 2.92 -16.61 9.63
C ARG A 270 1.53 -16.09 10.00
N PRO A 271 0.44 -16.74 9.54
CA PRO A 271 -0.89 -16.44 10.04
C PRO A 271 -0.98 -16.61 11.57
N SER A 272 -1.66 -15.67 12.21
CA SER A 272 -2.07 -15.77 13.61
C SER A 272 -3.26 -16.74 13.72
N SER A 273 -3.19 -17.65 14.67
CA SER A 273 -4.31 -18.48 15.15
C SER A 273 -5.38 -17.67 15.88
N THR A 274 -5.06 -16.46 16.33
CA THR A 274 -6.00 -15.56 17.01
C THR A 274 -6.46 -14.47 16.04
N THR A 275 -7.78 -14.40 15.82
CA THR A 275 -8.42 -13.43 14.91
C THR A 275 -9.66 -12.81 15.56
N PRO A 276 -9.50 -11.67 16.26
CA PRO A 276 -10.63 -11.01 16.92
C PRO A 276 -11.75 -10.61 15.96
N GLU A 277 -12.99 -10.82 16.38
CA GLU A 277 -14.17 -10.53 15.57
C GLU A 277 -14.71 -9.12 15.77
N THR A 278 -14.51 -8.54 16.98
CA THR A 278 -14.97 -7.19 17.33
C THR A 278 -13.83 -6.28 17.78
N ALA A 279 -14.05 -4.96 17.71
CA ALA A 279 -13.11 -3.98 18.21
C ALA A 279 -12.84 -4.14 19.72
N GLU A 280 -13.88 -4.45 20.49
CA GLU A 280 -13.79 -4.69 21.92
C GLU A 280 -12.93 -5.93 22.22
N GLU A 281 -13.17 -7.03 21.51
CA GLU A 281 -12.37 -8.25 21.65
C GLU A 281 -10.90 -8.01 21.30
N LEU A 282 -10.63 -7.27 20.21
CA LEU A 282 -9.27 -6.90 19.81
C LEU A 282 -8.56 -6.11 20.92
N LEU A 283 -9.24 -5.10 21.49
CA LEU A 283 -8.66 -4.29 22.56
C LEU A 283 -8.46 -5.12 23.82
N ALA A 284 -9.44 -5.93 24.22
CA ALA A 284 -9.32 -6.82 25.36
C ALA A 284 -8.19 -7.85 25.18
N LEU A 285 -7.97 -8.36 23.97
CA LEU A 285 -6.87 -9.28 23.65
C LEU A 285 -5.51 -8.63 23.85
N VAL A 286 -5.32 -7.43 23.29
CA VAL A 286 -4.06 -6.69 23.39
C VAL A 286 -3.83 -6.22 24.83
N GLU A 287 -4.90 -5.89 25.55
CA GLU A 287 -4.85 -5.51 26.96
C GLU A 287 -4.82 -6.71 27.92
N GLY A 288 -4.95 -7.96 27.47
CA GLY A 288 -5.03 -9.13 28.38
C GLY A 288 -6.18 -9.05 29.39
N ARG A 289 -7.36 -8.64 28.90
CA ARG A 289 -8.61 -8.48 29.65
C ARG A 289 -9.76 -9.30 29.04
N LEU A 290 -9.46 -10.25 28.16
CA LEU A 290 -10.50 -11.10 27.56
C LEU A 290 -11.19 -11.93 28.65
N PRO A 291 -12.52 -11.80 28.83
CA PRO A 291 -13.23 -12.56 29.84
C PRO A 291 -13.19 -14.06 29.54
N GLY A 292 -12.80 -14.88 30.54
CA GLY A 292 -12.82 -16.33 30.44
C GLY A 292 -11.80 -16.95 29.47
N VAL A 293 -10.85 -16.16 28.95
CA VAL A 293 -9.81 -16.63 28.03
C VAL A 293 -8.43 -16.50 28.69
N PRO A 294 -7.58 -17.54 28.61
CA PRO A 294 -6.20 -17.44 29.09
C PRO A 294 -5.44 -16.30 28.42
N ASN A 295 -4.59 -15.64 29.20
CA ASN A 295 -3.79 -14.50 28.75
C ASN A 295 -2.61 -14.90 27.85
N ASP A 296 -2.44 -16.16 27.50
CA ASP A 296 -1.36 -16.68 26.65
C ASP A 296 -1.68 -16.64 25.14
N ARG A 297 -2.85 -16.13 24.76
CA ARG A 297 -3.20 -15.95 23.34
C ARG A 297 -2.16 -15.11 22.61
N GLU A 298 -1.76 -15.60 21.44
CA GLU A 298 -0.79 -14.91 20.61
C GLU A 298 -1.35 -13.64 19.98
N VAL A 299 -0.48 -12.63 19.85
CA VAL A 299 -0.80 -11.36 19.21
C VAL A 299 0.35 -11.03 18.28
N ALA A 300 0.10 -11.07 16.97
CA ALA A 300 1.11 -10.79 15.97
C ALA A 300 1.64 -9.34 16.08
N PRO A 301 2.94 -9.10 15.86
CA PRO A 301 3.48 -7.74 15.76
C PRO A 301 2.72 -6.84 14.79
N SER A 302 2.33 -7.34 13.61
CA SER A 302 1.50 -6.57 12.67
C SER A 302 0.17 -6.10 13.25
N LEU A 303 -0.49 -6.90 14.09
CA LEU A 303 -1.74 -6.55 14.75
C LEU A 303 -1.53 -5.46 15.80
N VAL A 304 -0.38 -5.47 16.50
CA VAL A 304 -0.01 -4.38 17.44
C VAL A 304 0.15 -3.06 16.70
N TYR A 305 0.85 -3.03 15.56
CA TYR A 305 0.98 -1.82 14.75
C TYR A 305 -0.36 -1.34 14.19
N ALA A 306 -1.18 -2.25 13.67
CA ALA A 306 -2.48 -1.91 13.10
C ALA A 306 -3.43 -1.34 14.15
N THR A 307 -3.47 -1.96 15.34
CA THR A 307 -4.24 -1.48 16.49
C THR A 307 -3.76 -0.11 16.94
N ALA A 308 -2.43 0.09 17.03
CA ALA A 308 -1.85 1.39 17.37
C ALA A 308 -2.20 2.47 16.33
N ALA A 309 -2.16 2.14 15.04
CA ALA A 309 -2.51 3.06 13.96
C ALA A 309 -3.97 3.50 14.09
N ALA A 310 -4.90 2.55 14.23
CA ALA A 310 -6.32 2.83 14.38
C ALA A 310 -6.60 3.72 15.60
N LEU A 311 -6.03 3.39 16.76
CA LEU A 311 -6.20 4.17 17.99
C LEU A 311 -5.63 5.61 17.91
N GLU A 312 -4.76 5.89 16.94
CA GLU A 312 -4.22 7.25 16.67
C GLU A 312 -4.88 7.92 15.46
N GLY A 313 -5.99 7.37 14.97
CA GLY A 313 -6.73 7.86 13.80
C GLY A 313 -5.92 7.81 12.51
N CYS A 314 -4.95 6.90 12.43
CA CYS A 314 -4.11 6.67 11.26
C CYS A 314 -4.62 5.44 10.51
N SER A 315 -4.61 5.49 9.18
CA SER A 315 -4.97 4.32 8.39
C SER A 315 -3.85 3.30 8.37
N PHE A 316 -4.20 2.04 8.12
CA PHE A 316 -3.26 0.93 8.05
C PHE A 316 -3.31 0.26 6.67
N VAL A 317 -2.16 -0.09 6.11
CA VAL A 317 -2.07 -0.88 4.87
C VAL A 317 -1.21 -2.10 5.13
N ASN A 318 -1.76 -3.29 4.96
CA ASN A 318 -1.02 -4.53 5.05
C ASN A 318 -0.45 -4.92 3.69
N GLY A 319 0.86 -4.72 3.50
CA GLY A 319 1.59 -5.18 2.31
C GLY A 319 2.07 -6.63 2.40
N GLY A 320 1.91 -7.30 3.54
CA GLY A 320 2.19 -8.73 3.71
C GLY A 320 0.95 -9.60 3.51
N SER A 321 1.13 -10.92 3.44
CA SER A 321 0.05 -11.88 3.20
C SER A 321 -0.62 -12.40 4.48
N GLN A 322 -0.10 -12.07 5.66
CA GLN A 322 -0.66 -12.51 6.94
C GLN A 322 -2.05 -11.91 7.24
N ASN A 323 -2.79 -12.56 8.12
CA ASN A 323 -4.19 -12.26 8.47
C ASN A 323 -4.37 -11.10 9.46
N THR A 324 -3.59 -10.02 9.34
CA THR A 324 -3.71 -8.82 10.21
C THR A 324 -5.08 -8.15 10.11
N LEU A 325 -5.70 -8.18 8.94
CA LEU A 325 -6.97 -7.50 8.65
C LEU A 325 -8.18 -8.28 9.15
N CYS A 326 -8.22 -8.57 10.45
CA CYS A 326 -9.37 -9.23 11.09
C CYS A 326 -10.58 -8.28 11.20
N ARG A 327 -11.77 -8.85 11.45
CA ARG A 327 -13.02 -8.07 11.58
C ARG A 327 -12.94 -7.04 12.70
N GLY A 328 -12.36 -7.41 13.84
CA GLY A 328 -12.20 -6.49 14.97
C GLY A 328 -11.33 -5.27 14.64
N LEU A 329 -10.30 -5.42 13.80
CA LEU A 329 -9.51 -4.29 13.32
C LEU A 329 -10.30 -3.38 12.38
N VAL A 330 -11.09 -3.96 11.45
CA VAL A 330 -11.93 -3.18 10.53
C VAL A 330 -12.95 -2.35 11.30
N GLU A 331 -13.59 -2.96 12.32
CA GLU A 331 -14.51 -2.26 13.20
C GLU A 331 -13.81 -1.14 13.98
N LEU A 332 -12.64 -1.42 14.57
CA LEU A 332 -11.86 -0.40 15.29
C LEU A 332 -11.46 0.77 14.37
N CYS A 333 -11.06 0.50 13.13
CA CYS A 333 -10.77 1.53 12.15
C CYS A 333 -11.99 2.42 11.86
N ALA A 334 -13.17 1.83 11.71
CA ALA A 334 -14.42 2.56 11.49
C ALA A 334 -14.75 3.47 12.68
N GLN A 335 -14.62 2.97 13.92
CA GLN A 335 -14.82 3.76 15.16
C GLN A 335 -13.88 4.98 15.23
N HIS A 336 -12.66 4.85 14.74
CA HIS A 336 -11.63 5.89 14.74
C HIS A 336 -11.55 6.72 13.44
N ARG A 337 -12.52 6.56 12.51
CA ARG A 337 -12.59 7.28 11.22
C ARG A 337 -11.31 7.12 10.38
N CYS A 338 -10.72 5.94 10.40
CA CYS A 338 -9.62 5.54 9.53
C CYS A 338 -9.98 4.26 8.78
N TYR A 339 -9.07 3.76 7.95
CA TYR A 339 -9.30 2.56 7.15
C TYR A 339 -8.13 1.59 7.25
N ALA A 340 -8.42 0.31 7.01
CA ALA A 340 -7.41 -0.73 6.82
C ALA A 340 -7.55 -1.34 5.42
N LEU A 341 -6.43 -1.48 4.69
CA LEU A 341 -6.40 -2.01 3.32
C LEU A 341 -5.33 -3.10 3.17
N GLY A 342 -5.51 -4.02 2.23
CA GLY A 342 -4.62 -5.15 1.96
C GLY A 342 -5.40 -6.36 1.44
N THR A 343 -4.83 -7.57 1.42
CA THR A 343 -3.46 -7.96 1.83
C THR A 343 -2.56 -8.22 0.62
N ASP A 344 -1.24 -8.28 0.85
CA ASP A 344 -0.18 -8.59 -0.12
C ASP A 344 -0.03 -7.60 -1.30
N PHE A 345 1.19 -7.15 -1.57
CA PHE A 345 1.44 -6.24 -2.68
C PHE A 345 1.30 -6.95 -4.04
N LYS A 346 0.32 -6.52 -4.83
CA LYS A 346 0.13 -7.00 -6.20
C LYS A 346 1.07 -6.31 -7.20
N ALA A 347 2.35 -6.70 -7.21
CA ALA A 347 3.39 -6.01 -7.99
C ALA A 347 3.67 -6.61 -9.39
N GLY A 348 3.90 -7.93 -9.48
CA GLY A 348 4.45 -8.58 -10.69
C GLY A 348 3.60 -9.75 -11.21
N GLN A 349 4.04 -10.98 -10.95
CA GLN A 349 3.43 -12.21 -11.49
C GLN A 349 1.92 -12.29 -11.23
N THR A 350 1.46 -12.01 -10.00
CA THR A 350 0.03 -12.04 -9.66
C THR A 350 -0.76 -10.93 -10.35
N LYS A 351 -0.15 -9.76 -10.59
CA LYS A 351 -0.77 -8.67 -11.36
C LYS A 351 -1.08 -9.13 -12.79
N PHE A 352 -0.08 -9.70 -13.46
CA PHE A 352 -0.23 -10.29 -14.79
C PHE A 352 -1.24 -11.45 -14.79
N LYS A 353 -1.10 -12.39 -13.86
CA LYS A 353 -1.95 -13.59 -13.77
C LYS A 353 -3.44 -13.24 -13.69
N THR A 354 -3.81 -12.27 -12.84
CA THR A 354 -5.22 -11.85 -12.75
C THR A 354 -5.74 -11.31 -14.07
N ALA A 355 -4.99 -10.44 -14.74
CA ALA A 355 -5.41 -9.88 -16.02
C ALA A 355 -5.49 -10.95 -17.12
N ALA A 356 -4.51 -11.84 -17.19
CA ALA A 356 -4.44 -12.89 -18.20
C ALA A 356 -5.56 -13.93 -18.05
N VAL A 357 -5.86 -14.38 -16.83
CA VAL A 357 -6.94 -15.35 -16.57
C VAL A 357 -8.30 -14.72 -16.87
N GLU A 358 -8.51 -13.46 -16.48
CA GLU A 358 -9.75 -12.75 -16.77
C GLU A 358 -9.95 -12.59 -18.28
N TYR A 359 -8.89 -12.18 -19.00
CA TYR A 359 -8.93 -12.06 -20.45
C TYR A 359 -9.25 -13.40 -21.14
N ALA A 360 -8.62 -14.49 -20.72
CA ALA A 360 -8.91 -15.82 -21.26
C ALA A 360 -10.38 -16.22 -21.05
N ARG A 361 -10.93 -15.98 -19.85
CA ARG A 361 -12.35 -16.26 -19.57
C ARG A 361 -13.30 -15.40 -20.38
N ALA A 362 -12.97 -14.12 -20.59
CA ALA A 362 -13.76 -13.22 -21.43
C ALA A 362 -13.83 -13.68 -22.89
N LEU A 363 -12.83 -14.43 -23.37
CA LEU A 363 -12.82 -15.08 -24.68
C LEU A 363 -13.58 -16.42 -24.72
N GLY A 364 -14.23 -16.82 -23.62
CA GLY A 364 -14.90 -18.13 -23.51
C GLY A 364 -13.94 -19.29 -23.27
N LEU A 365 -12.65 -19.04 -23.01
CA LEU A 365 -11.68 -20.09 -22.70
C LEU A 365 -11.78 -20.50 -21.23
N SER A 366 -11.53 -21.78 -20.96
CA SER A 366 -11.53 -22.34 -19.60
C SER A 366 -10.13 -22.83 -19.24
N PRO A 367 -9.30 -22.01 -18.58
CA PRO A 367 -7.97 -22.43 -18.12
C PRO A 367 -8.09 -23.68 -17.23
N ARG A 368 -7.46 -24.78 -17.64
CA ARG A 368 -7.48 -26.06 -16.90
C ARG A 368 -6.36 -26.17 -15.87
N VAL A 369 -5.20 -25.59 -16.15
CA VAL A 369 -4.02 -25.63 -15.29
C VAL A 369 -3.36 -24.26 -15.30
N ILE A 370 -2.98 -23.77 -14.10
CA ILE A 370 -2.16 -22.56 -13.92
C ILE A 370 -1.01 -22.94 -13.00
N ALA A 371 0.15 -23.23 -13.57
CA ALA A 371 1.38 -23.45 -12.82
C ALA A 371 2.13 -22.11 -12.65
N SER A 372 2.67 -21.84 -11.47
CA SER A 372 3.42 -20.60 -11.20
C SER A 372 4.52 -20.86 -10.19
N SER A 373 5.75 -20.58 -10.61
CA SER A 373 6.95 -20.70 -9.77
C SER A 373 7.67 -19.37 -9.71
N ASN A 374 8.32 -19.07 -8.58
CA ASN A 374 9.10 -17.85 -8.37
C ASN A 374 10.37 -18.19 -7.58
N HIS A 375 11.46 -17.48 -7.86
CA HIS A 375 12.68 -17.48 -7.06
C HIS A 375 13.21 -16.04 -7.00
N LEU A 376 13.66 -15.63 -5.82
CA LEU A 376 14.26 -14.32 -5.53
C LEU A 376 15.38 -14.53 -4.51
N GLY A 377 16.43 -13.70 -4.57
CA GLY A 377 17.61 -13.79 -3.69
C GLY A 377 17.93 -12.45 -3.04
N ASN A 378 16.89 -11.73 -2.63
CA ASN A 378 16.92 -10.36 -2.16
C ASN A 378 17.01 -10.22 -0.63
#